data_AF-A0A516RJ14-F1
#
_entry.id   AF-A0A516RJ14-F1
#
_cell.length_a   1.000
_cell.length_b   1.000
_cell.length_c   1.000
_cell.angle_alpha   90.00
_cell.angle_beta   90.00
_cell.angle_gamma   90.00
#
_symmetry.space_group_name_H-M   'P 1'
#
loop_
_entity.id
_entity.type
_entity.pdbx_description
1 polymer ?
#
loop_
_entity_poly.entity_id
_entity_poly.type
_entity_poly.pdbx_seq_one_letter_code
_entity_poly.pdbx_strand_id
1 'polypeptide(L)'
;MPYQQRIDRRRPGCFLFLVDQSGTMQQAIGGSAQVRKGQALSDTVNDVLYAVLIECTKDVREEEPRHYFDVGVIGYGGPGTVAPVVGADGREPLVPSAHLPRYARVETREKLLPDSEGRYRQVSRRSMVWLDPVWYGSTPMCAALQYAHKVLKRWAARHRDSFPPIVLHVTDGMATDGDPRRAAARLRRLSTADGRLLLFNLHLSARGEQAVYFPSAPVGGTDPTTELLYEMSSELPAGLVEEAGYADRIGPGARGFVYNADVPELVDFMRIGTATTGRVRAG
;
A
#
# COMPACT_ATOMS: atom_id res chain seq x y z
N MET A 1 17.35 -17.09 6.10
CA MET A 1 16.73 -16.09 7.01
C MET A 1 15.35 -15.78 6.45
N PRO A 2 14.38 -15.26 7.23
CA PRO A 2 13.11 -14.87 6.65
C PRO A 2 13.27 -13.62 5.75
N TYR A 3 12.32 -13.43 4.84
CA TYR A 3 12.20 -12.31 3.90
C TYR A 3 13.30 -12.29 2.84
N GLN A 4 13.72 -13.47 2.35
CA GLN A 4 14.75 -13.62 1.33
C GLN A 4 14.21 -14.22 0.03
N GLN A 5 12.93 -14.59 0.00
CA GLN A 5 12.35 -15.27 -1.14
C GLN A 5 12.19 -14.32 -2.31
N ARG A 6 12.94 -14.57 -3.39
CA ARG A 6 12.81 -13.86 -4.65
C ARG A 6 11.41 -14.05 -5.25
N ILE A 7 10.87 -12.95 -5.76
CA ILE A 7 9.59 -12.91 -6.48
C ILE A 7 9.81 -13.21 -7.96
N ASP A 8 9.07 -14.20 -8.47
CA ASP A 8 9.10 -14.61 -9.87
C ASP A 8 7.76 -15.27 -10.28
N ARG A 9 7.63 -15.74 -11.52
CA ARG A 9 6.38 -16.34 -12.04
C ARG A 9 5.99 -17.66 -11.35
N ARG A 10 6.96 -18.37 -10.74
CA ARG A 10 6.71 -19.62 -10.01
C ARG A 10 6.39 -19.35 -8.55
N ARG A 11 6.94 -18.27 -8.00
CA ARG A 11 6.76 -17.80 -6.62
C ARG A 11 6.28 -16.35 -6.65
N PRO A 12 5.01 -16.10 -6.99
CA PRO A 12 4.49 -14.75 -7.05
C PRO A 12 4.46 -14.15 -5.63
N GLY A 13 4.67 -12.84 -5.55
CA GLY A 13 4.40 -12.05 -4.35
C GLY A 13 2.90 -11.74 -4.24
N CYS A 14 2.49 -11.14 -3.11
CA CYS A 14 1.12 -10.69 -2.94
C CYS A 14 1.06 -9.31 -2.30
N PHE A 15 0.34 -8.41 -2.96
CA PHE A 15 -0.03 -7.11 -2.43
C PHE A 15 -1.52 -7.04 -2.18
N LEU A 16 -1.91 -6.54 -1.02
CA LEU A 16 -3.30 -6.24 -0.70
C LEU A 16 -3.43 -4.82 -0.16
N PHE A 17 -4.20 -4.00 -0.84
CA PHE A 17 -4.54 -2.65 -0.40
C PHE A 17 -5.88 -2.71 0.35
N LEU A 18 -5.90 -2.19 1.58
CA LEU A 18 -7.12 -1.92 2.33
C LEU A 18 -7.33 -0.41 2.28
N VAL A 19 -8.37 0.02 1.59
CA VAL A 19 -8.64 1.44 1.34
C VAL A 19 -9.86 1.90 2.10
N ASP A 20 -9.64 2.83 3.00
CA ASP A 20 -10.72 3.50 3.73
C ASP A 20 -11.48 4.42 2.78
N GLN A 21 -12.77 4.19 2.66
CA GLN A 21 -13.71 4.96 1.85
C GLN A 21 -14.82 5.54 2.74
N SER A 22 -14.58 5.65 4.04
CA SER A 22 -15.54 6.17 5.01
C SER A 22 -15.79 7.67 4.86
N GLY A 23 -16.81 8.19 5.54
CA GLY A 23 -17.21 9.59 5.43
C GLY A 23 -16.14 10.60 5.87
N THR A 24 -15.22 10.21 6.77
CA THR A 24 -14.12 11.08 7.23
C THR A 24 -13.14 11.42 6.10
N MET A 25 -13.09 10.60 5.05
CA MET A 25 -12.27 10.83 3.87
C MET A 25 -12.70 12.04 3.03
N GLN A 26 -13.86 12.64 3.32
CA GLN A 26 -14.29 13.92 2.76
C GLN A 26 -13.51 15.13 3.33
N GLN A 27 -12.84 14.96 4.47
CA GLN A 27 -12.08 16.04 5.10
C GLN A 27 -10.85 16.41 4.25
N ALA A 28 -10.35 17.63 4.43
CA ALA A 28 -9.12 18.07 3.80
C ALA A 28 -7.91 17.32 4.40
N ILE A 29 -6.88 17.11 3.58
CA ILE A 29 -5.59 16.60 4.05
C ILE A 29 -4.76 17.74 4.69
N GLY A 30 -3.86 17.37 5.59
CA GLY A 30 -2.86 18.28 6.13
C GLY A 30 -2.07 18.99 5.03
N GLY A 31 -1.90 20.31 5.17
CA GLY A 31 -1.14 21.11 4.21
C GLY A 31 -1.90 21.56 2.96
N SER A 32 -3.14 21.07 2.71
CA SER A 32 -3.97 21.57 1.60
C SER A 32 -5.47 21.51 1.90
N ALA A 33 -6.10 22.68 1.98
CA ALA A 33 -7.56 22.79 2.15
C ALA A 33 -8.36 22.35 0.91
N GLN A 34 -7.71 22.25 -0.25
CA GLN A 34 -8.35 21.91 -1.53
C GLN A 34 -8.37 20.40 -1.79
N VAL A 35 -7.42 19.65 -1.23
CA VAL A 35 -7.28 18.22 -1.46
C VAL A 35 -7.98 17.44 -0.36
N ARG A 36 -8.91 16.56 -0.75
CA ARG A 36 -9.60 15.67 0.19
C ARG A 36 -8.75 14.46 0.51
N LYS A 37 -8.85 13.92 1.73
CA LYS A 37 -8.15 12.69 2.15
C LYS A 37 -8.46 11.53 1.21
N GLY A 38 -9.72 11.35 0.80
CA GLY A 38 -10.12 10.31 -0.15
C GLY A 38 -9.50 10.49 -1.54
N GLN A 39 -9.28 11.74 -1.97
CA GLN A 39 -8.55 12.04 -3.22
C GLN A 39 -7.08 11.65 -3.08
N ALA A 40 -6.42 12.11 -2.03
CA ALA A 40 -5.03 11.77 -1.75
C ALA A 40 -4.83 10.26 -1.61
N LEU A 41 -5.77 9.56 -0.97
CA LEU A 41 -5.77 8.09 -0.86
C LEU A 41 -5.79 7.46 -2.25
N SER A 42 -6.78 7.81 -3.08
CA SER A 42 -6.94 7.17 -4.39
C SER A 42 -5.75 7.44 -5.29
N ASP A 43 -5.22 8.67 -5.29
CA ASP A 43 -4.00 9.00 -6.03
C ASP A 43 -2.79 8.20 -5.53
N THR A 44 -2.58 8.10 -4.22
CA THR A 44 -1.50 7.29 -3.62
C THR A 44 -1.60 5.83 -4.05
N VAL A 45 -2.79 5.22 -3.93
CA VAL A 45 -2.99 3.81 -4.29
C VAL A 45 -2.80 3.58 -5.79
N ASN A 46 -3.30 4.47 -6.64
CA ASN A 46 -3.11 4.39 -8.09
C ASN A 46 -1.63 4.49 -8.48
N ASP A 47 -0.88 5.40 -7.86
CA ASP A 47 0.55 5.56 -8.12
C ASP A 47 1.36 4.34 -7.66
N VAL A 48 1.03 3.76 -6.49
CA VAL A 48 1.68 2.51 -6.03
C VAL A 48 1.31 1.33 -6.93
N LEU A 49 0.05 1.18 -7.35
CA LEU A 49 -0.37 0.14 -8.30
C LEU A 49 0.38 0.27 -9.63
N TYR A 50 0.55 1.50 -10.12
CA TYR A 50 1.32 1.78 -11.33
C TYR A 50 2.80 1.41 -11.16
N ALA A 51 3.40 1.70 -9.99
CA ALA A 51 4.76 1.29 -9.68
C ALA A 51 4.92 -0.24 -9.66
N VAL A 52 3.98 -0.96 -9.01
CA VAL A 52 3.95 -2.43 -9.03
C VAL A 52 3.84 -2.96 -10.46
N LEU A 53 3.05 -2.32 -11.31
CA LEU A 53 2.90 -2.69 -12.71
C LEU A 53 4.22 -2.51 -13.49
N ILE A 54 4.94 -1.42 -13.25
CA ILE A 54 6.26 -1.19 -13.86
C ILE A 54 7.24 -2.31 -13.48
N GLU A 55 7.27 -2.75 -12.22
CA GLU A 55 8.14 -3.85 -11.79
C GLU A 55 7.78 -5.21 -12.43
N CYS A 56 6.58 -5.32 -13.00
CA CYS A 56 6.13 -6.50 -13.74
C CYS A 56 6.54 -6.48 -15.21
N THR A 57 7.04 -5.36 -15.72
CA THR A 57 7.32 -5.17 -17.14
C THR A 57 8.81 -4.88 -17.34
N LYS A 58 9.50 -5.70 -18.14
CA LYS A 58 10.93 -5.46 -18.42
C LYS A 58 11.13 -4.27 -19.36
N ASP A 59 10.26 -4.14 -20.35
CA ASP A 59 10.17 -2.97 -21.23
C ASP A 59 8.73 -2.46 -21.27
N VAL A 60 8.49 -1.34 -20.59
CA VAL A 60 7.16 -0.73 -20.42
C VAL A 60 6.53 -0.31 -21.76
N ARG A 61 7.31 -0.25 -22.84
CA ARG A 61 6.84 0.18 -24.17
C ARG A 61 6.44 -0.99 -25.08
N GLU A 62 6.94 -2.19 -24.82
CA GLU A 62 6.84 -3.32 -25.78
C GLU A 62 6.37 -4.65 -25.17
N GLU A 63 6.39 -4.80 -23.84
CA GLU A 63 5.96 -6.04 -23.18
C GLU A 63 4.67 -5.88 -22.37
N GLU A 64 3.79 -6.88 -22.43
CA GLU A 64 2.72 -7.01 -21.45
C GLU A 64 3.30 -7.32 -20.05
N PRO A 65 2.69 -6.81 -18.97
CA PRO A 65 3.14 -7.08 -17.61
C PRO A 65 3.13 -8.57 -17.29
N ARG A 66 4.18 -9.05 -16.63
CA ARG A 66 4.32 -10.45 -16.20
C ARG A 66 3.56 -10.69 -14.89
N HIS A 67 3.11 -11.92 -14.67
CA HIS A 67 2.50 -12.32 -13.39
C HIS A 67 3.58 -12.55 -12.33
N TYR A 68 4.04 -11.46 -11.72
CA TYR A 68 4.94 -11.49 -10.56
C TYR A 68 4.20 -11.30 -9.25
N PHE A 69 3.02 -10.69 -9.27
CA PHE A 69 2.22 -10.46 -8.06
C PHE A 69 0.76 -10.86 -8.26
N ASP A 70 0.15 -11.35 -7.18
CA ASP A 70 -1.29 -11.30 -7.00
C ASP A 70 -1.65 -10.03 -6.22
N VAL A 71 -2.45 -9.16 -6.83
CA VAL A 71 -2.76 -7.82 -6.32
C VAL A 71 -4.24 -7.72 -5.99
N GLY A 72 -4.59 -7.25 -4.80
CA GLY A 72 -5.98 -6.97 -4.42
C GLY A 72 -6.14 -5.56 -3.90
N VAL A 73 -7.30 -4.96 -4.17
CA VAL A 73 -7.71 -3.70 -3.56
C VAL A 73 -9.09 -3.93 -2.94
N ILE A 74 -9.20 -3.74 -1.63
CA ILE A 74 -10.45 -3.90 -0.87
C ILE A 74 -10.82 -2.54 -0.30
N GLY A 75 -11.95 -2.00 -0.78
CA GLY A 75 -12.56 -0.81 -0.21
C GLY A 75 -13.41 -1.16 1.00
N TYR A 76 -13.40 -0.27 1.99
CA TYR A 76 -14.31 -0.35 3.11
C TYR A 76 -14.85 1.01 3.53
N GLY A 77 -16.16 1.13 3.74
CA GLY A 77 -16.81 2.38 4.13
C GLY A 77 -18.33 2.28 4.06
N GLY A 78 -19.05 2.69 5.10
CA GLY A 78 -20.50 2.49 5.23
C GLY A 78 -20.90 1.15 5.89
N PRO A 79 -22.20 0.96 6.16
CA PRO A 79 -22.69 -0.27 6.79
C PRO A 79 -22.64 -1.45 5.82
N GLY A 80 -21.82 -2.46 6.13
CA GLY A 80 -21.78 -3.75 5.40
C GLY A 80 -20.93 -3.79 4.13
N THR A 81 -20.19 -2.72 3.83
CA THR A 81 -19.47 -2.51 2.57
C THR A 81 -17.97 -2.75 2.74
N VAL A 82 -17.57 -4.02 2.82
CA VAL A 82 -16.17 -4.44 2.61
C VAL A 82 -16.14 -5.27 1.34
N ALA A 83 -15.55 -4.75 0.28
CA ALA A 83 -15.60 -5.38 -1.03
C ALA A 83 -14.31 -5.17 -1.84
N PRO A 84 -13.93 -6.14 -2.69
CA PRO A 84 -12.94 -5.89 -3.73
C PRO A 84 -13.42 -4.75 -4.66
N VAL A 85 -12.54 -3.80 -4.94
CA VAL A 85 -12.82 -2.66 -5.85
C VAL A 85 -12.12 -2.80 -7.19
N VAL A 86 -11.09 -3.64 -7.28
CA VAL A 86 -10.39 -4.00 -8.52
C VAL A 86 -10.57 -5.50 -8.77
N GLY A 87 -10.93 -5.87 -10.01
CA GLY A 87 -11.19 -7.24 -10.44
C GLY A 87 -12.57 -7.41 -11.07
N ALA A 88 -12.89 -8.62 -11.55
CA ALA A 88 -14.17 -8.92 -12.20
C ALA A 88 -15.36 -8.69 -11.24
N ASP A 89 -16.06 -7.56 -11.42
CA ASP A 89 -17.27 -7.14 -10.73
C ASP A 89 -17.26 -7.33 -9.20
N GLY A 90 -16.10 -7.11 -8.55
CA GLY A 90 -15.95 -7.21 -7.09
C GLY A 90 -15.98 -8.64 -6.53
N ARG A 91 -15.85 -9.68 -7.36
CA ARG A 91 -15.90 -11.10 -6.94
C ARG A 91 -14.52 -11.70 -6.69
N GLU A 92 -13.50 -11.17 -7.33
CA GLU A 92 -12.12 -11.63 -7.20
C GLU A 92 -11.34 -10.70 -6.25
N PRO A 93 -10.96 -11.15 -5.05
CA PRO A 93 -10.24 -10.31 -4.09
C PRO A 93 -8.76 -10.12 -4.43
N LEU A 94 -8.23 -10.89 -5.39
CA LEU A 94 -6.85 -10.83 -5.87
C LEU A 94 -6.87 -11.10 -7.37
N VAL A 95 -6.15 -10.28 -8.13
CA VAL A 95 -5.96 -10.42 -9.58
C VAL A 95 -4.46 -10.56 -9.89
N PRO A 96 -4.08 -11.42 -10.85
CA PRO A 96 -2.71 -11.45 -11.35
C PRO A 96 -2.28 -10.08 -11.90
N SER A 97 -1.05 -9.65 -11.62
CA SER A 97 -0.49 -8.37 -12.10
C SER A 97 -0.54 -8.24 -13.63
N ALA A 98 -0.43 -9.36 -14.36
CA ALA A 98 -0.61 -9.40 -15.81
C ALA A 98 -2.02 -8.97 -16.29
N HIS A 99 -3.04 -9.11 -15.44
CA HIS A 99 -4.41 -8.72 -15.74
C HIS A 99 -4.77 -7.34 -15.18
N LEU A 100 -3.95 -6.79 -14.29
CA LEU A 100 -4.20 -5.50 -13.63
C LEU A 100 -4.51 -4.36 -14.61
N PRO A 101 -3.88 -4.24 -15.81
CA PRO A 101 -4.23 -3.23 -16.79
C PRO A 101 -5.68 -3.27 -17.28
N ARG A 102 -6.31 -4.45 -17.30
CA ARG A 102 -7.69 -4.64 -17.79
C ARG A 102 -8.73 -3.93 -16.92
N TYR A 103 -8.37 -3.64 -15.67
CA TYR A 103 -9.22 -3.01 -14.68
C TYR A 103 -8.91 -1.52 -14.48
N ALA A 104 -8.02 -0.94 -15.29
CA ALA A 104 -7.68 0.47 -15.23
C ALA A 104 -8.33 1.24 -16.37
N ARG A 105 -8.83 2.45 -16.05
CA ARG A 105 -9.15 3.48 -17.04
C ARG A 105 -7.91 4.35 -17.27
N VAL A 106 -7.69 4.79 -18.51
CA VAL A 106 -6.57 5.68 -18.83
C VAL A 106 -7.07 7.12 -18.87
N GLU A 107 -6.48 7.97 -18.05
CA GLU A 107 -6.72 9.42 -18.03
C GLU A 107 -5.51 10.19 -18.56
N THR A 108 -5.76 11.33 -19.19
CA THR A 108 -4.72 12.34 -19.39
C THR A 108 -4.81 13.33 -18.24
N ARG A 109 -3.77 13.37 -17.40
CA ARG A 109 -3.66 14.33 -16.30
C ARG A 109 -2.60 15.37 -16.62
N GLU A 110 -2.89 16.63 -16.32
CA GLU A 110 -1.92 17.71 -16.44
C GLU A 110 -1.22 17.88 -15.09
N LYS A 111 0.11 17.70 -15.07
CA LYS A 111 0.95 18.02 -13.90
C LYS A 111 1.87 19.18 -14.22
N LEU A 112 1.99 20.12 -13.28
CA LEU A 112 3.05 21.11 -13.29
C LEU A 112 4.32 20.45 -12.77
N LEU A 113 5.33 20.31 -13.63
CA LEU A 113 6.63 19.77 -13.25
C LEU A 113 7.71 20.86 -13.42
N PRO A 114 8.65 20.99 -12.46
CA PRO A 114 9.79 21.88 -12.64
C PRO A 114 10.67 21.36 -13.79
N ASP A 115 11.06 22.24 -14.71
CA ASP A 115 12.07 21.97 -15.73
C ASP A 115 13.48 21.98 -15.11
N SER A 116 14.49 21.66 -15.90
CA SER A 116 15.90 21.66 -15.47
C SER A 116 16.40 23.03 -15.00
N GLU A 117 15.63 24.10 -15.22
CA GLU A 117 15.92 25.47 -14.80
C GLU A 117 14.99 25.91 -13.64
N GLY A 118 14.20 24.99 -13.07
CA GLY A 118 13.30 25.23 -11.95
C GLY A 118 11.97 25.90 -12.29
N ARG A 119 11.65 26.11 -13.58
CA ARG A 119 10.37 26.69 -14.01
C ARG A 119 9.33 25.59 -14.18
N TYR A 120 8.12 25.82 -13.67
CA TYR A 120 7.05 24.85 -13.82
C TYR A 120 6.46 24.86 -15.24
N ARG A 121 6.43 23.70 -15.88
CA ARG A 121 5.76 23.47 -17.16
C ARG A 121 4.60 22.51 -16.99
N GLN A 122 3.50 22.78 -17.68
CA GLN A 122 2.34 21.89 -17.73
C GLN A 122 2.66 20.72 -18.66
N VAL A 123 2.72 19.53 -18.10
CA VAL A 123 3.00 18.29 -18.83
C VAL A 123 1.75 17.40 -18.77
N SER A 124 1.19 17.08 -19.94
CA SER A 124 0.11 16.10 -20.05
C SER A 124 0.69 14.69 -19.96
N ARG A 125 0.34 13.95 -18.91
CA ARG A 125 0.79 12.57 -18.68
C ARG A 125 -0.40 11.61 -18.66
N ARG A 126 -0.33 10.56 -19.47
CA ARG A 126 -1.28 9.43 -19.38
C ARG A 126 -1.06 8.70 -18.05
N SER A 127 -2.11 8.58 -17.27
CA SER A 127 -2.12 7.93 -15.96
C SER A 127 -3.15 6.79 -15.98
N MET A 128 -2.79 5.66 -15.40
CA MET A 128 -3.72 4.55 -15.19
C MET A 128 -4.41 4.74 -13.85
N VAL A 129 -5.73 4.62 -13.85
CA VAL A 129 -6.56 4.82 -12.67
C VAL A 129 -7.40 3.58 -12.45
N TRP A 130 -7.22 2.95 -11.30
CA TRP A 130 -7.97 1.79 -10.83
C TRP A 130 -8.99 2.15 -9.77
N LEU A 131 -8.72 3.21 -9.02
CA LEU A 131 -9.51 3.62 -7.87
C LEU A 131 -9.96 5.07 -8.02
N ASP A 132 -11.27 5.27 -8.00
CA ASP A 132 -11.89 6.59 -7.86
C ASP A 132 -11.95 7.00 -6.37
N PRO A 133 -11.92 8.30 -6.06
CA PRO A 133 -12.10 8.76 -4.69
C PRO A 133 -13.54 8.52 -4.21
N VAL A 134 -13.67 7.95 -3.02
CA VAL A 134 -14.97 7.66 -2.38
C VAL A 134 -14.89 8.04 -0.91
N TRP A 135 -15.99 8.59 -0.38
CA TRP A 135 -16.17 8.89 1.05
C TRP A 135 -17.65 8.72 1.42
N TYR A 136 -17.97 7.71 2.21
CA TYR A 136 -19.34 7.48 2.66
C TYR A 136 -19.41 6.62 3.93
N GLY A 137 -20.29 7.04 4.85
CA GLY A 137 -20.71 6.22 5.98
C GLY A 137 -19.62 5.93 7.02
N SER A 138 -19.81 4.82 7.74
CA SER A 138 -18.95 4.36 8.85
C SER A 138 -17.60 3.83 8.38
N THR A 139 -16.69 3.58 9.31
CA THR A 139 -15.33 3.06 9.09
C THR A 139 -15.23 1.62 9.65
N PRO A 140 -15.69 0.59 8.93
CA PRO A 140 -15.71 -0.80 9.40
C PRO A 140 -14.32 -1.47 9.28
N MET A 141 -13.33 -0.93 10.00
CA MET A 141 -11.93 -1.35 9.91
C MET A 141 -11.71 -2.79 10.43
N CYS A 142 -12.40 -3.19 11.50
CA CYS A 142 -12.29 -4.55 12.02
C CYS A 142 -12.77 -5.56 10.97
N ALA A 143 -13.89 -5.27 10.31
CA ALA A 143 -14.43 -6.10 9.23
C ALA A 143 -13.46 -6.17 8.04
N ALA A 144 -12.86 -5.04 7.64
CA ALA A 144 -11.87 -4.98 6.56
C ALA A 144 -10.65 -5.87 6.84
N LEU A 145 -10.05 -5.76 8.04
CA LEU A 145 -8.92 -6.59 8.46
C LEU A 145 -9.28 -8.09 8.54
N GLN A 146 -10.51 -8.41 8.95
CA GLN A 146 -11.00 -9.80 8.98
C GLN A 146 -11.20 -10.37 7.57
N TYR A 147 -11.73 -9.57 6.64
CA TYR A 147 -11.87 -9.95 5.24
C TYR A 147 -10.50 -10.17 4.60
N ALA A 148 -9.55 -9.26 4.81
CA ALA A 148 -8.15 -9.39 4.39
C ALA A 148 -7.53 -10.71 4.89
N HIS A 149 -7.74 -11.03 6.16
CA HIS A 149 -7.27 -12.29 6.74
C HIS A 149 -7.89 -13.51 6.05
N LYS A 150 -9.19 -13.49 5.73
CA LYS A 150 -9.86 -14.60 5.01
C LYS A 150 -9.25 -14.81 3.62
N VAL A 151 -8.98 -13.73 2.89
CA VAL A 151 -8.37 -13.76 1.56
C VAL A 151 -6.95 -14.30 1.65
N LEU A 152 -6.10 -13.67 2.47
CA LEU A 152 -4.67 -13.95 2.51
C LEU A 152 -4.34 -15.28 3.20
N LYS A 153 -5.18 -15.78 4.10
CA LYS A 153 -5.02 -17.13 4.67
C LYS A 153 -5.06 -18.19 3.56
N ARG A 154 -5.96 -18.05 2.60
CA ARG A 154 -6.08 -18.98 1.46
C ARG A 154 -4.91 -18.82 0.51
N TRP A 155 -4.49 -17.58 0.24
CA TRP A 155 -3.35 -17.30 -0.62
C TRP A 155 -2.05 -17.90 -0.04
N ALA A 156 -1.73 -17.60 1.23
CA ALA A 156 -0.51 -18.08 1.88
C ALA A 156 -0.46 -19.61 2.00
N ALA A 157 -1.61 -20.27 2.17
CA ALA A 157 -1.68 -21.74 2.18
C ALA A 157 -1.31 -22.37 0.83
N ARG A 158 -1.55 -21.68 -0.29
CA ARG A 158 -1.22 -22.15 -1.65
C ARG A 158 0.17 -21.70 -2.12
N HIS A 159 0.71 -20.64 -1.55
CA HIS A 159 1.99 -20.04 -1.92
C HIS A 159 2.99 -20.13 -0.76
N ARG A 160 3.17 -21.35 -0.23
CA ARG A 160 4.01 -21.59 0.94
C ARG A 160 5.46 -21.19 0.71
N ASP A 161 5.95 -21.31 -0.52
CA ASP A 161 7.35 -21.03 -0.88
C ASP A 161 7.52 -19.63 -1.51
N SER A 162 6.51 -18.75 -1.38
CA SER A 162 6.59 -17.35 -1.83
C SER A 162 7.03 -16.41 -0.71
N PHE A 163 7.45 -15.20 -1.10
CA PHE A 163 7.57 -14.08 -0.17
C PHE A 163 6.22 -13.83 0.52
N PRO A 164 6.20 -13.49 1.84
CA PRO A 164 4.94 -13.29 2.55
C PRO A 164 4.12 -12.12 1.99
N PRO A 165 2.78 -12.14 2.13
CA PRO A 165 1.97 -11.02 1.66
C PRO A 165 2.35 -9.69 2.32
N ILE A 166 2.23 -8.61 1.57
CA ILE A 166 2.33 -7.24 2.07
C ILE A 166 0.95 -6.59 1.99
N VAL A 167 0.48 -6.07 3.12
CA VAL A 167 -0.79 -5.35 3.22
C VAL A 167 -0.51 -3.87 3.40
N LEU A 168 -1.05 -3.03 2.53
CA LEU A 168 -1.04 -1.57 2.69
C LEU A 168 -2.43 -1.12 3.12
N HIS A 169 -2.53 -0.65 4.35
CA HIS A 169 -3.77 -0.13 4.91
C HIS A 169 -3.71 1.39 4.92
N VAL A 170 -4.56 2.04 4.12
CA VAL A 170 -4.58 3.50 3.96
C VAL A 170 -5.89 4.03 4.55
N THR A 171 -5.78 4.88 5.58
CA THR A 171 -6.93 5.33 6.39
C THR A 171 -6.59 6.62 7.13
N ASP A 172 -7.61 7.34 7.59
CA ASP A 172 -7.44 8.39 8.60
C ASP A 172 -7.68 7.90 10.04
N GLY A 173 -8.09 6.64 10.19
CA GLY A 173 -7.77 5.71 11.29
C GLY A 173 -8.85 5.50 12.36
N MET A 174 -10.01 6.15 12.25
CA MET A 174 -11.06 6.02 13.27
C MET A 174 -11.99 4.83 12.99
N ALA A 175 -11.66 3.65 13.53
CA ALA A 175 -12.56 2.49 13.46
C ALA A 175 -13.90 2.76 14.18
N THR A 176 -15.00 2.34 13.56
CA THR A 176 -16.37 2.50 14.12
C THR A 176 -17.04 1.18 14.49
N ASP A 177 -16.36 0.05 14.25
CA ASP A 177 -16.86 -1.32 14.44
C ASP A 177 -16.12 -2.09 15.54
N GLY A 178 -15.34 -1.41 16.39
CA GLY A 178 -14.65 -1.96 17.55
C GLY A 178 -13.15 -1.68 17.58
N ASP A 179 -12.41 -2.39 18.44
CA ASP A 179 -10.94 -2.32 18.50
C ASP A 179 -10.31 -3.19 17.39
N PRO A 180 -9.61 -2.59 16.40
CA PRO A 180 -9.03 -3.31 15.27
C PRO A 180 -7.74 -4.07 15.62
N ARG A 181 -7.10 -3.82 16.78
CA ARG A 181 -5.81 -4.42 17.16
C ARG A 181 -5.84 -5.94 17.12
N ARG A 182 -6.94 -6.55 17.58
CA ARG A 182 -7.08 -8.02 17.58
C ARG A 182 -7.16 -8.57 16.15
N ALA A 183 -7.86 -7.88 15.25
CA ALA A 183 -7.97 -8.27 13.84
C ALA A 183 -6.61 -8.09 13.13
N ALA A 184 -5.94 -6.95 13.33
CA ALA A 184 -4.61 -6.68 12.80
C ALA A 184 -3.56 -7.69 13.31
N ALA A 185 -3.58 -8.04 14.59
CA ALA A 185 -2.69 -9.04 15.16
C ALA A 185 -2.93 -10.44 14.55
N ARG A 186 -4.19 -10.80 14.26
CA ARG A 186 -4.51 -12.06 13.55
C ARG A 186 -3.98 -12.03 12.12
N LEU A 187 -4.16 -10.93 11.41
CA LEU A 187 -3.69 -10.75 10.03
C LEU A 187 -2.17 -10.91 9.93
N ARG A 188 -1.41 -10.22 10.79
CA ARG A 188 0.06 -10.29 10.86
C ARG A 188 0.63 -11.66 11.25
N ARG A 189 -0.20 -12.56 11.81
CA ARG A 189 0.22 -13.94 12.12
C ARG A 189 0.17 -14.87 10.91
N LEU A 190 -0.44 -14.46 9.80
CA LEU A 190 -0.34 -15.21 8.55
C LEU A 190 1.11 -15.21 8.08
N SER A 191 1.55 -16.31 7.46
CA SER A 191 2.93 -16.48 7.04
C SER A 191 3.04 -17.41 5.85
N THR A 192 4.09 -17.22 5.06
CA THR A 192 4.64 -18.25 4.17
C THR A 192 5.81 -18.94 4.90
N ALA A 193 6.56 -19.80 4.22
CA ALA A 193 7.81 -20.36 4.74
C ALA A 193 8.91 -19.29 4.89
N ASP A 194 8.80 -18.18 4.14
CA ASP A 194 9.79 -17.11 4.13
C ASP A 194 9.49 -16.01 5.16
N GLY A 195 8.37 -16.03 5.89
CA GLY A 195 8.14 -15.05 6.95
C GLY A 195 6.70 -14.74 7.19
N ARG A 196 6.45 -13.81 8.11
CA ARG A 196 5.11 -13.32 8.44
C ARG A 196 4.69 -12.22 7.50
N LEU A 197 3.39 -12.13 7.25
CA LEU A 197 2.75 -11.02 6.56
C LEU A 197 3.20 -9.68 7.15
N LEU A 198 3.50 -8.71 6.28
CA LEU A 198 3.84 -7.36 6.67
C LEU A 198 2.62 -6.45 6.49
N LEU A 199 2.10 -5.92 7.60
CA LEU A 199 1.05 -4.91 7.62
C LEU A 199 1.66 -3.52 7.75
N PHE A 200 1.42 -2.71 6.73
CA PHE A 200 1.76 -1.29 6.69
C PHE A 200 0.51 -0.44 6.92
N ASN A 201 0.57 0.53 7.83
CA ASN A 201 -0.49 1.53 8.02
C ASN A 201 0.01 2.89 7.54
N LEU A 202 -0.74 3.47 6.61
CA LEU A 202 -0.50 4.77 6.02
C LEU A 202 -1.60 5.71 6.52
N HIS A 203 -1.23 6.57 7.47
CA HIS A 203 -2.15 7.48 8.13
C HIS A 203 -2.25 8.80 7.35
N LEU A 204 -3.47 9.12 6.90
CA LEU A 204 -3.79 10.39 6.25
C LEU A 204 -4.33 11.38 7.29
N SER A 205 -3.48 12.28 7.78
CA SER A 205 -3.88 13.28 8.76
C SER A 205 -4.45 14.54 8.11
N ALA A 206 -5.34 15.23 8.82
CA ALA A 206 -5.76 16.59 8.48
C ALA A 206 -4.77 17.66 8.99
N ARG A 207 -3.79 17.26 9.82
CA ARG A 207 -2.79 18.17 10.39
C ARG A 207 -1.64 18.34 9.40
N GLY A 208 -1.22 19.58 9.14
CA GLY A 208 -0.09 19.90 8.26
C GLY A 208 1.30 19.64 8.87
N GLU A 209 1.41 18.57 9.66
CA GLU A 209 2.65 18.14 10.30
C GLU A 209 3.57 17.45 9.28
N GLN A 210 4.88 17.44 9.54
CA GLN A 210 5.87 16.81 8.67
C GLN A 210 5.60 15.31 8.47
N ALA A 211 5.92 14.84 7.26
CA ALA A 211 5.87 13.43 6.92
C ALA A 211 6.81 12.62 7.83
N VAL A 212 6.32 11.48 8.33
CA VAL A 212 7.11 10.52 9.10
C VAL A 212 7.06 9.17 8.42
N TYR A 213 8.23 8.59 8.20
CA TYR A 213 8.40 7.29 7.56
C TYR A 213 9.09 6.34 8.49
N PHE A 214 8.45 5.19 8.69
CA PHE A 214 9.00 4.04 9.40
C PHE A 214 9.61 4.35 10.76
N PRO A 215 8.89 5.04 11.66
CA PRO A 215 9.46 5.40 12.94
C PRO A 215 9.69 4.16 13.80
N SER A 216 10.74 4.18 14.62
CA SER A 216 11.05 3.14 15.62
C SER A 216 10.37 3.36 16.96
N ALA A 217 9.68 4.50 17.13
CA ALA A 217 8.88 4.83 18.30
C ALA A 217 7.56 5.49 17.85
N PRO A 218 6.51 5.52 18.71
CA PRO A 218 5.31 6.28 18.42
C PRO A 218 5.64 7.75 18.10
N VAL A 219 4.92 8.33 17.13
CA VAL A 219 5.11 9.74 16.76
C VAL A 219 4.59 10.61 17.91
N GLY A 220 5.47 11.35 18.59
CA GLY A 220 5.12 12.13 19.79
C GLY A 220 4.11 13.25 19.50
N GLY A 221 3.22 13.53 20.46
CA GLY A 221 2.23 14.61 20.36
C GLY A 221 1.04 14.32 19.42
N THR A 222 0.95 13.09 18.90
CA THR A 222 -0.10 12.68 17.96
C THR A 222 -1.36 12.18 18.67
N ASP A 223 -2.45 12.08 17.93
CA ASP A 223 -3.73 11.66 18.48
C ASP A 223 -3.80 10.12 18.66
N PRO A 224 -4.75 9.59 19.47
CA PRO A 224 -4.85 8.16 19.77
C PRO A 224 -4.94 7.25 18.54
N THR A 225 -5.40 7.80 17.41
CA THR A 225 -5.51 7.08 16.14
C THR A 225 -4.14 6.77 15.54
N THR A 226 -3.22 7.72 15.61
CA THR A 226 -1.84 7.53 15.12
C THR A 226 -1.14 6.44 15.92
N GLU A 227 -1.27 6.46 17.25
CA GLU A 227 -0.71 5.43 18.13
C GLU A 227 -1.28 4.05 17.82
N LEU A 228 -2.61 3.95 17.67
CA LEU A 228 -3.31 2.73 17.29
C LEU A 228 -2.78 2.15 15.97
N LEU A 229 -2.65 2.98 14.92
CA LEU A 229 -2.16 2.54 13.61
C LEU A 229 -0.68 2.11 13.68
N TYR A 230 0.16 2.84 14.42
CA TYR A 230 1.55 2.49 14.67
C TYR A 230 1.68 1.13 15.37
N GLU A 231 0.91 0.88 16.42
CA GLU A 231 0.90 -0.41 17.14
C GLU A 231 0.49 -1.59 16.26
N MET A 232 -0.48 -1.36 15.38
CA MET A 232 -0.96 -2.36 14.42
C MET A 232 0.07 -2.66 13.32
N SER A 233 0.93 -1.71 12.97
CA SER A 233 1.96 -1.91 11.95
C SER A 233 2.96 -3.00 12.35
N SER A 234 3.50 -3.67 11.34
CA SER A 234 4.54 -4.69 11.53
C SER A 234 5.89 -4.02 11.73
N GLU A 235 6.74 -4.60 12.57
CA GLU A 235 8.16 -4.24 12.59
C GLU A 235 8.80 -4.65 11.27
N LEU A 236 9.66 -3.78 10.74
CA LEU A 236 10.35 -4.02 9.48
C LEU A 236 11.49 -5.01 9.73
N PRO A 237 11.58 -6.10 8.95
CA PRO A 237 12.71 -7.03 9.06
C PRO A 237 14.03 -6.31 8.76
N ALA A 238 15.02 -6.44 9.63
CA ALA A 238 16.31 -5.75 9.48
C ALA A 238 16.98 -6.04 8.12
N GLY A 239 16.97 -7.30 7.67
CA GLY A 239 17.51 -7.68 6.36
C GLY A 239 16.81 -6.97 5.19
N LEU A 240 15.50 -6.73 5.29
CA LEU A 240 14.76 -6.01 4.28
C LEU A 240 15.17 -4.53 4.24
N VAL A 241 15.44 -3.90 5.39
CA VAL A 241 15.93 -2.51 5.49
C VAL A 241 17.37 -2.37 4.99
N GLU A 242 18.21 -3.36 5.25
CA GLU A 242 19.60 -3.40 4.79
C GLU A 242 19.69 -3.58 3.28
N GLU A 243 19.01 -4.59 2.72
CA GLU A 243 18.99 -4.86 1.27
C GLU A 243 18.45 -3.68 0.45
N ALA A 244 17.57 -2.90 1.07
CA ALA A 244 17.03 -1.67 0.54
C ALA A 244 18.07 -0.57 0.30
N GLY A 245 19.13 -0.53 1.12
CA GLY A 245 20.03 0.62 1.26
C GLY A 245 19.48 1.73 2.16
N TYR A 246 18.57 1.42 3.09
CA TYR A 246 17.97 2.40 4.01
C TYR A 246 18.42 2.21 5.47
N ALA A 247 19.43 1.37 5.72
CA ALA A 247 19.96 1.13 7.08
C ALA A 247 20.39 2.42 7.80
N ASP A 248 20.88 3.42 7.05
CA ASP A 248 21.27 4.73 7.60
C ASP A 248 20.08 5.67 7.86
N ARG A 249 18.90 5.35 7.31
CA ARG A 249 17.67 6.17 7.37
C ARG A 249 16.59 5.58 8.28
N ILE A 250 16.56 4.26 8.43
CA ILE A 250 15.54 3.51 9.14
C ILE A 250 16.21 2.77 10.29
N GLY A 251 15.92 3.19 11.52
CA GLY A 251 16.51 2.62 12.72
C GLY A 251 15.95 1.24 13.10
N PRO A 252 16.66 0.49 13.97
CA PRO A 252 16.15 -0.76 14.54
C PRO A 252 14.78 -0.57 15.22
N GLY A 253 13.91 -1.56 15.11
CA GLY A 253 12.55 -1.49 15.66
C GLY A 253 11.58 -0.62 14.85
N ALA A 254 12.02 -0.07 13.70
CA ALA A 254 11.16 0.64 12.77
C ALA A 254 9.96 -0.20 12.37
N ARG A 255 8.80 0.43 12.25
CA ARG A 255 7.55 -0.22 11.84
C ARG A 255 7.12 0.24 10.48
N GLY A 256 6.33 -0.57 9.78
CA GLY A 256 5.58 -0.20 8.57
C GLY A 256 4.49 0.84 8.87
N PHE A 257 4.84 1.94 9.50
CA PHE A 257 3.95 3.05 9.80
C PHE A 257 4.43 4.27 9.05
N VAL A 258 3.48 4.97 8.45
CA VAL A 258 3.73 6.16 7.66
C VAL A 258 2.67 7.18 8.00
N TYR A 259 3.08 8.41 8.26
CA TYR A 259 2.21 9.53 8.62
C TYR A 259 2.45 10.67 7.65
N ASN A 260 1.39 11.19 7.02
CA ASN A 260 1.47 12.33 6.07
C ASN A 260 2.53 12.17 4.97
N ALA A 261 2.69 10.97 4.41
CA ALA A 261 3.69 10.74 3.38
C ALA A 261 3.40 11.42 2.05
N ASP A 262 4.49 11.74 1.36
CA ASP A 262 4.50 11.94 -0.07
C ASP A 262 4.60 10.58 -0.80
N VAL A 263 3.86 10.47 -1.90
CA VAL A 263 3.67 9.24 -2.68
C VAL A 263 4.98 8.68 -3.26
N PRO A 264 5.95 9.48 -3.75
CA PRO A 264 7.20 8.97 -4.30
C PRO A 264 8.03 8.18 -3.30
N GLU A 265 8.16 8.64 -2.05
CA GLU A 265 8.96 7.93 -1.04
C GLU A 265 8.32 6.60 -0.63
N LEU A 266 6.99 6.55 -0.59
CA LEU A 266 6.26 5.29 -0.40
C LEU A 266 6.52 4.32 -1.55
N VAL A 267 6.44 4.79 -2.80
CA VAL A 267 6.70 3.98 -4.00
C VAL A 267 8.13 3.44 -4.01
N ASP A 268 9.11 4.29 -3.72
CA ASP A 268 10.51 3.88 -3.62
C ASP A 268 10.73 2.86 -2.51
N PHE A 269 10.01 2.98 -1.39
CA PHE A 269 10.04 1.97 -0.34
C PHE A 269 9.38 0.67 -0.79
N MET A 270 8.26 0.69 -1.51
CA MET A 270 7.60 -0.54 -1.95
C MET A 270 8.48 -1.40 -2.86
N ARG A 271 9.39 -0.77 -3.63
CA ARG A 271 10.41 -1.47 -4.44
C ARG A 271 11.40 -2.29 -3.60
N ILE A 272 11.61 -1.91 -2.34
CA ILE A 272 12.52 -2.59 -1.40
C ILE A 272 12.04 -4.01 -1.12
N GLY A 273 10.75 -4.18 -0.85
CA GLY A 273 10.19 -5.47 -0.44
C GLY A 273 9.94 -6.43 -1.60
N THR A 274 10.11 -5.99 -2.84
CA THR A 274 9.63 -6.72 -4.02
C THR A 274 10.56 -6.70 -5.21
N ALA A 275 11.87 -6.62 -5.00
CA ALA A 275 12.84 -6.71 -6.09
C ALA A 275 12.65 -8.01 -6.91
N THR A 276 11.96 -7.90 -8.05
CA THR A 276 11.72 -8.97 -9.04
C THR A 276 12.97 -9.23 -9.88
N THR A 277 13.83 -8.23 -9.97
CA THR A 277 15.18 -8.27 -10.52
C THR A 277 16.19 -8.40 -9.38
N GLY A 278 16.95 -9.49 -9.39
CA GLY A 278 18.17 -9.54 -8.61
C GLY A 278 19.01 -8.33 -9.03
N ARG A 279 19.26 -7.41 -8.10
CA ARG A 279 20.19 -6.31 -8.33
C ARG A 279 21.50 -6.95 -8.78
N VAL A 280 21.86 -6.75 -10.05
CA VAL A 280 23.20 -7.04 -10.54
C VAL A 280 24.11 -6.27 -9.62
N ARG A 281 24.88 -7.00 -8.79
CA ARG A 281 25.99 -6.40 -8.06
C ARG A 281 26.89 -5.82 -9.14
N ALA A 282 26.87 -4.49 -9.31
CA ALA A 282 27.97 -3.81 -9.96
C ALA A 282 29.17 -4.06 -9.06
N GLY A 283 30.11 -4.87 -9.57
CA GLY A 283 31.45 -4.96 -9.01
C GLY A 283 32.24 -3.69 -9.26
#